data_AF-A0A7S0PMC4-F1
#
_entry.id   AF-A0A7S0PMC4-F1
#
_cell.length_a   1.000
_cell.length_b   1.000
_cell.length_c   1.000
_cell.angle_alpha   90.00
_cell.angle_beta   90.00
_cell.angle_gamma   90.00
#
_symmetry.space_group_name_H-M   'P 1'
#
loop_
_entity.id
_entity.type
_entity.pdbx_description
1 polymer ?
#
loop_
_entity_poly.entity_id
_entity_poly.type
_entity_poly.pdbx_seq_one_letter_code
_entity_poly.pdbx_strand_id
1 'polypeptide(L)'
;ARPVAMACAPGRGKASKIKHMCGVPTLRPDAAARTAAAAPERCVDASRARVLSAKSILVIAHGGKKRASRAFVKDMRDVEMMLGECGVSTEFVETTCAGDATRIARERDLSGYDAVGVMGGDGTFREAAEGLLSRGDGDSTAKSTPLFVFPCGTGNNYARDLGVSTVEDMVKKVKAGRVAPV
;
A
#
# COMPACT_ATOMS: atom_id res chain seq x y z
N ALA A 1 -8.99 27.18 -30.85
CA ALA A 1 -9.96 26.86 -29.78
C ALA A 1 -9.55 25.56 -29.12
N ARG A 2 -9.41 25.54 -27.79
CA ARG A 2 -8.87 24.41 -27.00
C ARG A 2 -9.97 23.34 -26.83
N PRO A 3 -9.67 22.03 -26.91
CA PRO A 3 -10.64 20.98 -26.58
C PRO A 3 -10.81 20.89 -25.06
N VAL A 4 -12.08 20.89 -24.63
CA VAL A 4 -12.49 20.84 -23.22
C VAL A 4 -12.48 19.38 -22.76
N ALA A 5 -11.83 19.15 -21.62
CA ALA A 5 -11.69 17.85 -20.97
C ALA A 5 -13.05 17.25 -20.59
N MET A 6 -13.24 15.98 -20.94
CA MET A 6 -14.39 15.18 -20.57
C MET A 6 -14.24 14.72 -19.11
N ALA A 7 -14.92 15.39 -18.19
CA ALA A 7 -14.97 15.01 -16.78
C ALA A 7 -15.82 13.75 -16.61
N CYS A 8 -15.22 12.71 -16.04
CA CYS A 8 -15.88 11.47 -15.69
C CYS A 8 -16.88 11.72 -14.54
N ALA A 9 -18.17 11.51 -14.79
CA ALA A 9 -19.23 11.73 -13.81
C ALA A 9 -19.15 10.71 -12.65
N PRO A 10 -19.29 11.13 -11.38
CA PRO A 10 -19.40 10.19 -10.27
C PRO A 10 -20.75 9.47 -10.32
N GLY A 11 -20.71 8.14 -10.33
CA GLY A 11 -21.89 7.28 -10.38
C GLY A 11 -22.92 7.63 -9.28
N ARG A 12 -24.09 8.07 -9.72
CA ARG A 12 -25.30 8.19 -8.89
C ARG A 12 -25.81 6.79 -8.57
N GLY A 13 -25.32 6.18 -7.48
CA GLY A 13 -25.71 4.83 -7.07
C GLY A 13 -26.17 4.77 -5.62
N LYS A 14 -27.50 4.64 -5.42
CA LYS A 14 -28.16 3.96 -4.29
C LYS A 14 -27.99 4.46 -2.84
N ALA A 15 -27.32 5.57 -2.56
CA ALA A 15 -27.21 6.07 -1.17
C ALA A 15 -28.44 6.85 -0.67
N SER A 16 -29.28 7.39 -1.57
CA SER A 16 -30.43 8.24 -1.17
C SER A 16 -31.59 7.46 -0.53
N LYS A 17 -31.75 6.17 -0.85
CA LYS A 17 -32.83 5.33 -0.29
C LYS A 17 -32.59 4.87 1.15
N ILE A 18 -31.33 4.88 1.62
CA ILE A 18 -30.97 4.43 2.98
C ILE A 18 -31.34 5.47 4.05
N LYS A 19 -31.51 6.75 3.66
CA LYS A 19 -31.90 7.85 4.58
C LYS A 19 -33.22 7.62 5.32
N HIS A 20 -34.10 6.75 4.83
CA HIS A 20 -35.43 6.53 5.41
C HIS A 20 -35.56 5.27 6.27
N MET A 21 -34.52 4.43 6.39
CA MET A 21 -34.64 3.14 7.10
C MET A 21 -34.44 3.22 8.62
N CYS A 22 -33.62 4.16 9.11
CA CYS A 22 -33.19 4.14 10.52
C CYS A 22 -33.44 5.46 11.26
N GLY A 23 -33.94 6.52 10.61
CA GLY A 23 -34.15 7.83 11.26
C GLY A 23 -32.87 8.53 11.74
N VAL A 24 -31.71 7.89 11.58
CA VAL A 24 -30.40 8.46 11.87
C VAL A 24 -29.83 9.05 10.57
N PRO A 25 -29.34 10.30 10.57
CA PRO A 25 -28.61 10.84 9.44
C PRO A 25 -27.50 9.87 9.04
N THR A 26 -27.37 9.59 7.74
CA THR A 26 -26.30 8.71 7.24
C THR A 26 -24.97 9.22 7.78
N LEU A 27 -24.26 8.39 8.55
CA LEU A 27 -22.91 8.67 9.09
C LEU A 27 -21.85 8.98 8.03
N ARG A 28 -22.23 8.99 6.74
CA ARG A 28 -21.34 9.37 5.65
C ARG A 28 -21.17 10.90 5.69
N PRO A 29 -19.95 11.39 5.95
CA PRO A 29 -19.69 12.83 5.94
C PRO A 29 -20.05 13.40 4.56
N ASP A 30 -20.50 14.65 4.54
CA ASP A 30 -20.81 15.34 3.28
C ASP A 30 -19.54 15.49 2.40
N ALA A 31 -19.73 15.95 1.16
CA ALA A 31 -18.61 16.09 0.23
C ALA A 31 -17.53 17.06 0.75
N ALA A 32 -17.91 18.15 1.42
CA ALA A 32 -16.99 19.13 1.97
C ALA A 32 -16.24 18.57 3.19
N ALA A 33 -16.93 17.86 4.09
CA ALA A 33 -16.34 17.16 5.22
C ALA A 33 -15.35 16.07 4.78
N ARG A 34 -15.63 15.37 3.68
CA ARG A 34 -14.70 14.41 3.07
C ARG A 34 -13.48 15.09 2.46
N THR A 35 -13.65 16.25 1.83
CA THR A 35 -12.54 17.04 1.29
C THR A 35 -11.69 17.65 2.41
N ALA A 36 -12.30 18.08 3.53
CA ALA A 36 -11.59 18.59 4.70
C ALA A 36 -10.83 17.48 5.44
N ALA A 37 -11.42 16.28 5.56
CA ALA A 37 -10.75 15.09 6.11
C ALA A 37 -9.68 14.49 5.18
N ALA A 38 -9.55 14.98 3.93
CA ALA A 38 -8.53 14.52 3.00
C ALA A 38 -7.12 15.05 3.34
N ALA A 39 -6.99 15.92 4.34
CA ALA A 39 -5.72 16.19 4.98
C ALA A 39 -5.58 15.22 6.16
N PRO A 40 -4.94 14.05 5.99
CA PRO A 40 -4.75 13.13 7.10
C PRO A 40 -3.97 13.86 8.19
N GLU A 41 -4.47 13.83 9.43
CA GLU A 41 -3.56 13.90 10.57
C GLU A 41 -2.50 12.82 10.30
N ARG A 42 -1.24 13.25 10.17
CA ARG A 42 -0.17 12.33 9.79
C ARG A 42 -0.04 11.31 10.92
N CYS A 43 -0.58 10.11 10.73
CA CYS A 43 -0.37 8.95 11.61
C CYS A 43 1.12 8.53 11.71
N VAL A 44 1.98 9.23 10.99
CA VAL A 44 3.41 8.98 10.89
C VAL A 44 4.12 9.92 11.86
N ASP A 45 4.76 9.34 12.88
CA ASP A 45 5.61 10.12 13.79
C ASP A 45 6.89 10.56 13.06
N ALA A 46 6.81 11.73 12.45
CA ALA A 46 7.93 12.32 11.70
C ALA A 46 9.15 12.59 12.59
N SER A 47 9.00 12.70 13.92
CA SER A 47 10.12 12.91 14.83
C SER A 47 11.01 11.68 14.97
N ARG A 48 10.44 10.49 14.70
CA ARG A 48 11.14 9.20 14.71
C ARG A 48 11.45 8.68 13.31
N ALA A 49 11.34 9.53 12.29
CA ALA A 49 11.73 9.19 10.94
C ALA A 49 13.25 8.96 10.87
N ARG A 50 13.65 7.89 10.19
CA ARG A 50 15.06 7.60 9.88
C ARG A 50 15.26 7.51 8.37
N VAL A 51 16.50 7.70 7.95
CA VAL A 51 16.91 7.55 6.55
C VAL A 51 17.36 6.12 6.33
N LEU A 52 16.78 5.45 5.34
CA LEU A 52 17.10 4.10 4.91
C LEU A 52 17.44 4.13 3.42
N SER A 53 18.64 3.67 3.07
CA SER A 53 19.05 3.45 1.69
C SER A 53 18.78 2.01 1.31
N ALA A 54 17.54 1.70 0.89
CA ALA A 54 17.19 0.36 0.44
C ALA A 54 17.95 0.02 -0.86
N LYS A 55 18.72 -1.06 -0.85
CA LYS A 55 19.36 -1.66 -2.03
C LYS A 55 18.63 -2.93 -2.44
N SER A 56 18.06 -3.67 -1.50
CA SER A 56 17.34 -4.92 -1.75
C SER A 56 15.97 -4.90 -1.08
N ILE A 57 14.91 -5.19 -1.85
CA ILE A 57 13.52 -5.23 -1.35
C ILE A 57 12.86 -6.54 -1.76
N LEU A 58 12.31 -7.25 -0.77
CA LEU A 58 11.41 -8.39 -1.01
C LEU A 58 9.99 -7.88 -1.23
N VAL A 59 9.38 -8.13 -2.38
CA VAL A 59 8.02 -7.70 -2.71
C VAL A 59 7.05 -8.89 -2.66
N ILE A 60 6.14 -8.87 -1.69
CA ILE A 60 5.03 -9.82 -1.59
C ILE A 60 3.89 -9.34 -2.50
N ALA A 61 3.62 -10.08 -3.56
CA ALA A 61 2.63 -9.70 -4.58
C ALA A 61 1.34 -10.54 -4.47
N HIS A 62 0.22 -9.85 -4.34
CA HIS A 62 -1.12 -10.45 -4.30
C HIS A 62 -2.02 -9.85 -5.38
N GLY A 63 -2.17 -10.59 -6.48
CA GLY A 63 -3.03 -10.18 -7.58
C GLY A 63 -4.53 -10.41 -7.37
N GLY A 64 -4.93 -11.15 -6.33
CA GLY A 64 -6.33 -11.50 -6.08
C GLY A 64 -7.05 -12.01 -7.34
N LYS A 65 -8.23 -11.44 -7.64
CA LYS A 65 -9.02 -11.75 -8.86
C LYS A 65 -8.34 -11.30 -10.17
N LYS A 66 -7.28 -10.50 -10.08
CA LYS A 66 -6.54 -9.92 -11.20
C LYS A 66 -5.18 -10.59 -11.41
N ARG A 67 -4.89 -11.71 -10.74
CA ARG A 67 -3.58 -12.38 -10.80
C ARG A 67 -3.10 -12.69 -12.23
N ALA A 68 -3.98 -13.19 -13.09
CA ALA A 68 -3.66 -13.45 -14.50
C ALA A 68 -3.92 -12.25 -15.43
N SER A 69 -4.27 -11.09 -14.89
CA SER A 69 -4.58 -9.91 -15.69
C SER A 69 -3.30 -9.26 -16.21
N ARG A 70 -3.37 -8.73 -17.44
CA ARG A 70 -2.30 -7.90 -18.01
C ARG A 70 -1.96 -6.69 -17.13
N ALA A 71 -2.93 -6.17 -16.38
CA ALA A 71 -2.71 -5.05 -15.46
C ALA A 71 -1.78 -5.44 -14.30
N PHE A 72 -1.99 -6.58 -13.66
CA PHE A 72 -1.15 -7.03 -12.56
C PHE A 72 0.29 -7.31 -13.01
N VAL A 73 0.47 -7.97 -14.15
CA VAL A 73 1.80 -8.21 -14.73
C VAL A 73 2.48 -6.89 -15.12
N LYS A 74 1.72 -5.93 -15.64
CA LYS A 74 2.23 -4.59 -15.95
C LYS A 74 2.68 -3.88 -14.68
N ASP A 75 1.87 -3.87 -13.64
CA ASP A 75 2.20 -3.21 -12.38
C ASP A 75 3.46 -3.83 -11.73
N MET A 76 3.64 -5.16 -11.78
CA MET A 76 4.87 -5.81 -11.32
C MET A 76 6.10 -5.34 -12.09
N ARG A 77 6.00 -5.29 -13.43
CA ARG A 77 7.08 -4.80 -14.30
C ARG A 77 7.39 -3.33 -14.06
N ASP A 78 6.37 -2.51 -13.86
CA ASP A 78 6.55 -1.07 -13.58
C ASP A 78 7.28 -0.88 -12.25
N VAL A 79 6.90 -1.62 -11.20
CA VAL A 79 7.58 -1.61 -9.90
C VAL A 79 9.04 -2.04 -10.05
N GLU A 80 9.30 -3.17 -10.72
CA GLU A 80 10.64 -3.71 -10.94
C GLU A 80 11.52 -2.72 -11.71
N MET A 81 11.01 -2.16 -12.81
CA MET A 81 11.72 -1.22 -13.65
C MET A 81 12.04 0.08 -12.89
N MET A 82 11.05 0.69 -12.23
CA MET A 82 11.23 1.97 -11.54
C MET A 82 12.17 1.85 -10.32
N LEU A 83 12.11 0.73 -9.60
CA LEU A 83 13.04 0.46 -8.50
C LEU A 83 14.45 0.13 -9.02
N GLY A 84 14.55 -0.61 -10.13
CA GLY A 84 15.81 -0.88 -10.82
C GLY A 84 16.51 0.39 -11.30
N GLU A 85 15.77 1.35 -11.86
CA GLU A 85 16.28 2.69 -12.22
C GLU A 85 16.80 3.48 -11.02
N CYS A 86 16.32 3.17 -9.82
CA CYS A 86 16.79 3.74 -8.57
C CYS A 86 17.96 2.96 -7.94
N GLY A 87 18.44 1.89 -8.58
CA GLY A 87 19.51 1.04 -8.06
C GLY A 87 19.07 0.08 -6.96
N VAL A 88 17.76 -0.24 -6.91
CA VAL A 88 17.16 -1.13 -5.91
C VAL A 88 16.81 -2.47 -6.58
N SER A 89 17.40 -3.57 -6.12
CA SER A 89 17.05 -4.90 -6.57
C SER A 89 15.77 -5.38 -5.88
N THR A 90 14.84 -5.93 -6.67
CA THR A 90 13.55 -6.42 -6.18
C THR A 90 13.40 -7.90 -6.42
N GLU A 91 12.98 -8.65 -5.41
CA GLU A 91 12.53 -10.03 -5.56
C GLU A 91 11.02 -10.10 -5.36
N PHE A 92 10.29 -10.67 -6.32
CA PHE A 92 8.85 -10.84 -6.21
C PHE A 92 8.50 -12.24 -5.73
N VAL A 93 7.65 -12.31 -4.70
CA VAL A 93 7.04 -13.56 -4.25
C VAL A 93 5.53 -13.44 -4.38
N GLU A 94 4.96 -14.21 -5.29
CA GLU A 94 3.51 -14.25 -5.48
C GLU A 94 2.82 -15.10 -4.41
N THR A 95 1.78 -14.54 -3.83
CA THR A 95 0.83 -15.26 -2.99
C THR A 95 -0.13 -16.11 -3.85
N THR A 96 -0.57 -17.24 -3.32
CA THR A 96 -1.50 -18.16 -3.99
C THR A 96 -2.87 -18.22 -3.34
N CYS A 97 -2.93 -18.11 -2.02
CA CYS A 97 -4.16 -18.11 -1.24
C CYS A 97 -4.12 -17.05 -0.12
N ALA A 98 -5.23 -16.88 0.58
CA ALA A 98 -5.29 -16.01 1.76
C ALA A 98 -4.38 -16.56 2.87
N GLY A 99 -3.67 -15.67 3.58
CA GLY A 99 -2.69 -16.05 4.60
C GLY A 99 -1.30 -16.35 4.07
N ASP A 100 -1.11 -16.47 2.74
CA ASP A 100 0.23 -16.63 2.18
C ASP A 100 1.11 -15.41 2.44
N ALA A 101 0.55 -14.20 2.43
CA ALA A 101 1.33 -13.00 2.74
C ALA A 101 1.88 -13.03 4.17
N THR A 102 1.07 -13.48 5.14
CA THR A 102 1.50 -13.72 6.52
C THR A 102 2.59 -14.78 6.59
N ARG A 103 2.38 -15.91 5.92
CA ARG A 103 3.36 -17.02 5.89
C ARG A 103 4.69 -16.59 5.29
N ILE A 104 4.68 -15.94 4.13
CA ILE A 104 5.89 -15.43 3.47
C ILE A 104 6.60 -14.41 4.36
N ALA A 105 5.88 -13.43 4.88
CA ALA A 105 6.46 -12.40 5.75
C ALA A 105 7.04 -12.96 7.05
N ARG A 106 6.48 -14.06 7.57
CA ARG A 106 6.95 -14.72 8.79
C ARG A 106 8.13 -15.66 8.57
N GLU A 107 8.08 -16.48 7.52
CA GLU A 107 9.00 -17.61 7.31
C GLU A 107 10.19 -17.28 6.42
N ARG A 108 10.07 -16.29 5.53
CA ARG A 108 11.15 -15.92 4.60
C ARG A 108 12.33 -15.35 5.39
N ASP A 109 13.55 -15.75 5.05
CA ASP A 109 14.74 -15.08 5.59
C ASP A 109 14.82 -13.65 5.04
N LEU A 110 14.88 -12.67 5.93
CA LEU A 110 14.92 -11.24 5.60
C LEU A 110 16.33 -10.63 5.77
N SER A 111 17.33 -11.43 6.19
CA SER A 111 18.69 -10.95 6.44
C SER A 111 19.35 -10.28 5.23
N GLY A 112 18.96 -10.66 4.01
CA GLY A 112 19.45 -10.11 2.75
C GLY A 112 18.62 -8.97 2.15
N TYR A 113 17.56 -8.50 2.84
CA TYR A 113 16.71 -7.41 2.35
C TYR A 113 16.66 -6.26 3.33
N ASP A 114 16.73 -5.04 2.80
CA ASP A 114 16.66 -3.82 3.60
C ASP A 114 15.22 -3.45 3.98
N ALA A 115 14.24 -3.94 3.21
CA ALA A 115 12.83 -3.69 3.42
C ALA A 115 11.95 -4.77 2.77
N VAL A 116 10.68 -4.81 3.19
CA VAL A 116 9.64 -5.62 2.56
C VAL A 116 8.64 -4.68 1.87
N GLY A 117 8.31 -4.97 0.62
CA GLY A 117 7.25 -4.34 -0.14
C GLY A 117 6.01 -5.22 -0.21
N VAL A 118 4.82 -4.61 -0.23
CA VAL A 118 3.56 -5.31 -0.46
C VAL A 118 2.88 -4.73 -1.68
N MET A 119 2.65 -5.57 -2.67
CA MET A 119 1.90 -5.21 -3.87
C MET A 119 0.54 -5.88 -3.81
N GLY A 120 -0.50 -5.13 -3.44
CA GLY A 120 -1.83 -5.70 -3.24
C GLY A 120 -2.81 -4.68 -2.66
N GLY A 121 -3.85 -5.17 -1.99
CA GLY A 121 -4.79 -4.35 -1.25
C GLY A 121 -4.48 -4.28 0.25
N ASP A 122 -5.35 -3.61 1.00
CA ASP A 122 -5.20 -3.45 2.46
C ASP A 122 -5.17 -4.78 3.21
N GLY A 123 -5.90 -5.80 2.73
CA GLY A 123 -5.89 -7.14 3.30
C GLY A 123 -4.51 -7.82 3.22
N THR A 124 -3.84 -7.70 2.07
CA THR A 124 -2.49 -8.23 1.87
C THR A 124 -1.48 -7.49 2.73
N PHE A 125 -1.61 -6.16 2.83
CA PHE A 125 -0.77 -5.35 3.71
C PHE A 125 -0.91 -5.78 5.17
N ARG A 126 -2.15 -5.93 5.66
CA ARG A 126 -2.43 -6.40 7.02
C ARG A 126 -1.82 -7.78 7.27
N GLU A 127 -1.98 -8.72 6.34
CA GLU A 127 -1.41 -10.07 6.44
C GLU A 127 0.13 -10.04 6.51
N ALA A 128 0.78 -9.25 5.66
CA ALA A 128 2.23 -9.11 5.67
C ALA A 128 2.73 -8.46 6.97
N ALA A 129 2.07 -7.40 7.44
CA ALA A 129 2.40 -6.74 8.70
C ALA A 129 2.25 -7.69 9.90
N GLU A 130 1.15 -8.44 9.95
CA GLU A 130 0.93 -9.47 10.97
C GLU A 130 2.01 -10.56 10.93
N GLY A 131 2.41 -10.99 9.74
CA GLY A 131 3.49 -11.96 9.56
C GLY A 131 4.83 -11.46 10.06
N LEU A 132 5.19 -10.21 9.76
CA LEU A 132 6.41 -9.56 10.28
C LEU A 132 6.38 -9.42 11.81
N LEU A 133 5.25 -8.98 12.37
CA LEU A 133 5.09 -8.80 13.82
C LEU A 133 5.08 -10.12 14.59
N SER A 134 4.65 -11.22 13.95
CA SER A 134 4.58 -12.56 14.54
C SER A 134 5.89 -13.33 14.44
N ARG A 135 6.96 -12.74 13.88
CA ARG A 135 8.30 -13.33 13.92
C ARG A 135 8.72 -13.37 15.39
N GLY A 136 8.71 -14.58 15.95
CA GLY A 136 8.92 -14.84 17.38
C GLY A 136 10.35 -14.63 17.86
N ASP A 137 11.23 -14.18 16.98
CA ASP A 137 12.57 -13.79 17.35
C ASP A 137 12.43 -12.49 18.14
N GLY A 138 12.88 -12.49 19.40
CA GLY A 138 13.13 -11.27 20.19
C GLY A 138 14.18 -10.34 19.55
N ASP A 139 14.43 -10.51 18.26
CA ASP A 139 15.39 -9.81 17.44
C ASP A 139 14.76 -8.50 16.96
N SER A 140 15.42 -7.42 17.33
CA SER A 140 15.19 -6.03 16.89
C SER A 140 14.96 -5.89 15.38
N THR A 141 15.38 -6.87 14.57
CA THR A 141 15.27 -6.90 13.12
C THR A 141 13.81 -6.87 12.63
N ALA A 142 12.91 -7.69 13.15
CA ALA A 142 11.50 -7.72 12.68
C ALA A 142 10.72 -6.44 13.05
N LYS A 143 11.01 -5.85 14.21
CA LYS A 143 10.51 -4.51 14.60
C LYS A 143 11.14 -3.37 13.81
N SER A 144 12.24 -3.65 13.10
CA SER A 144 13.02 -2.66 12.36
C SER A 144 12.92 -2.83 10.85
N THR A 145 12.38 -3.92 10.29
CA THR A 145 12.25 -4.04 8.84
C THR A 145 11.14 -3.09 8.35
N PRO A 146 11.45 -2.09 7.51
CA PRO A 146 10.44 -1.22 6.94
C PRO A 146 9.49 -2.00 6.02
N LEU A 147 8.22 -1.65 6.08
CA LEU A 147 7.18 -2.18 5.22
C LEU A 147 6.69 -1.09 4.26
N PHE A 148 6.81 -1.34 2.96
CA PHE A 148 6.34 -0.46 1.90
C PHE A 148 5.05 -1.00 1.28
N VAL A 149 4.14 -0.09 0.90
CA VAL A 149 2.85 -0.45 0.30
C VAL A 149 2.75 0.11 -1.12
N PHE A 150 2.66 -0.78 -2.10
CA PHE A 150 2.43 -0.45 -3.51
C PHE A 150 0.92 -0.56 -3.78
N PRO A 151 0.25 0.55 -4.15
CA PRO A 151 -1.21 0.62 -4.23
C PRO A 151 -1.75 -0.07 -5.50
N CYS A 152 -1.70 -1.40 -5.55
CA CYS A 152 -2.17 -2.20 -6.69
C CYS A 152 -3.54 -2.86 -6.44
N GLY A 153 -4.13 -2.65 -5.25
CA GLY A 153 -5.47 -3.10 -4.89
C GLY A 153 -6.59 -2.13 -5.26
N THR A 154 -7.81 -2.43 -4.82
CA THR A 154 -9.01 -1.59 -5.04
C THR A 154 -9.25 -0.57 -3.93
N GLY A 155 -8.91 -0.92 -2.68
CA GLY A 155 -9.13 -0.12 -1.48
C GLY A 155 -7.98 0.86 -1.23
N ASN A 156 -6.77 0.32 -1.04
CA ASN A 156 -5.50 1.03 -0.80
C ASN A 156 -5.63 2.20 0.20
N ASN A 157 -6.50 2.04 1.21
CA ASN A 157 -6.75 3.10 2.18
C ASN A 157 -5.47 3.40 2.97
N TYR A 158 -4.74 2.36 3.38
CA TYR A 158 -3.49 2.55 4.12
C TYR A 158 -2.44 3.30 3.30
N ALA A 159 -2.30 2.99 2.01
CA ALA A 159 -1.41 3.72 1.11
C ALA A 159 -1.82 5.20 0.99
N ARG A 160 -3.13 5.48 0.87
CA ARG A 160 -3.65 6.86 0.81
C ARG A 160 -3.41 7.63 2.11
N ASP A 161 -3.55 6.99 3.26
CA ASP A 161 -3.27 7.62 4.56
C ASP A 161 -1.80 8.03 4.68
N LEU A 162 -0.91 7.24 4.07
CA LEU A 162 0.50 7.59 3.91
C LEU A 162 0.74 8.63 2.81
N GLY A 163 -0.26 9.07 2.04
CA GLY A 163 -0.09 9.97 0.90
C GLY A 163 0.58 9.29 -0.31
N VAL A 164 0.33 8.00 -0.51
CA VAL A 164 0.79 7.18 -1.63
C VAL A 164 -0.43 6.78 -2.46
N SER A 165 -0.58 7.36 -3.65
CA SER A 165 -1.72 7.08 -4.53
C SER A 165 -1.35 6.21 -5.73
N THR A 166 -0.07 6.26 -6.13
CA THR A 166 0.46 5.58 -7.30
C THR A 166 1.73 4.80 -6.95
N VAL A 167 2.14 3.89 -7.83
CA VAL A 167 3.41 3.15 -7.68
C VAL A 167 4.58 4.14 -7.70
N GLU A 168 4.52 5.13 -8.59
CA GLU A 168 5.52 6.18 -8.75
C GLU A 168 5.71 6.99 -7.45
N ASP A 169 4.62 7.29 -6.74
CA ASP A 169 4.69 7.98 -5.44
C ASP A 169 5.44 7.13 -4.41
N MET A 170 5.20 5.82 -4.40
CA MET A 170 5.89 4.91 -3.49
C MET A 170 7.38 4.83 -3.85
N VAL A 171 7.73 4.68 -5.13
CA VAL A 171 9.13 4.64 -5.58
C VAL A 171 9.86 5.94 -5.22
N LYS A 172 9.23 7.11 -5.40
CA LYS A 172 9.80 8.40 -4.97
C LYS A 172 10.09 8.41 -3.47
N LYS A 173 9.23 7.81 -2.65
CA LYS A 173 9.44 7.70 -1.20
C LYS A 173 10.53 6.71 -0.82
N VAL A 174 10.62 5.57 -1.51
CA VAL A 174 11.74 4.63 -1.36
C VAL A 174 13.06 5.33 -1.67
N LYS A 175 13.11 6.09 -2.78
CA LYS A 175 14.28 6.88 -3.16
C LYS A 175 14.61 7.99 -2.17
N ALA A 176 13.60 8.65 -1.60
CA ALA A 176 13.80 9.64 -0.55
C ALA A 176 14.32 9.02 0.77
N GLY A 177 14.19 7.69 0.92
CA GLY A 177 14.71 6.92 2.03
C GLY A 177 14.06 7.23 3.37
N ARG A 178 12.94 7.95 3.41
CA ARG A 178 12.29 8.32 4.67
C ARG A 178 11.36 7.21 5.12
N VAL A 179 11.72 6.55 6.21
CA VAL A 179 10.88 5.56 6.90
C VAL A 179 10.58 6.06 8.31
N ALA A 180 9.34 5.88 8.75
CA ALA A 180 8.90 6.37 10.06
C ALA A 180 7.92 5.37 10.67
N PRO A 181 7.91 5.25 12.01
CA PRO A 181 6.96 4.40 12.70
C PRO A 181 5.53 4.96 12.54
N VAL A 182 4.58 4.03 12.48
CA VAL A 182 3.13 4.26 12.41
C VAL A 182 2.50 3.69 13.68
#